data_AF-A0A8X8WEU8-F1
#
_entry.id   AF-A0A8X8WEU8-F1
#
_cell.length_a   1.000
_cell.length_b   1.000
_cell.length_c   1.000
_cell.angle_alpha   90.00
_cell.angle_beta   90.00
_cell.angle_gamma   90.00
#
_symmetry.space_group_name_H-M   'P 1'
#
loop_
_entity.id
_entity.type
_entity.pdbx_description
1 polymer ?
#
loop_
_entity_poly.entity_id
_entity_poly.type
_entity_poly.pdbx_seq_one_letter_code
_entity_poly.pdbx_strand_id
1 'polypeptide(L)'
;MLAFLDEILANFMVEILPKLFRLTVLAIVILSKHCKHISLSYKYRSIINKKTSNFAISNHPNYWKECSVCLSEFEPGDEAMELVDCGHVFHRSCLEKWLRWHRATCPLCRGVVVPDVVVREYHRARMDRESDGIQKELAIILFNVLHGGNCRHGFF
;
A
#
# COMPACT_ATOMS: atom_id res chain seq x y z
N MET A 1 33.88 31.09 -31.10
CA MET A 1 33.34 29.72 -31.13
C MET A 1 33.55 29.02 -29.79
N LEU A 2 34.77 28.98 -29.25
CA LEU A 2 35.06 28.36 -27.94
C LEU A 2 34.34 29.04 -26.75
N ALA A 3 34.36 30.37 -26.65
CA ALA A 3 33.68 31.11 -25.58
C ALA A 3 32.14 30.91 -25.53
N PHE A 4 31.52 30.63 -26.68
CA PHE A 4 30.08 30.37 -26.77
C PHE A 4 29.73 28.95 -26.31
N LEU A 5 30.62 27.99 -26.55
CA LEU A 5 30.51 26.63 -26.01
C LEU A 5 30.72 26.60 -24.49
N ASP A 6 31.64 27.42 -23.98
CA ASP A 6 31.90 27.52 -22.53
C ASP A 6 30.71 28.09 -21.75
N GLU A 7 30.01 29.08 -22.31
CA GLU A 7 28.81 29.68 -21.69
C GLU A 7 27.60 28.72 -21.68
N ILE A 8 27.43 27.96 -22.76
CA ILE A 8 26.43 26.88 -22.86
C ILE A 8 26.75 25.76 -21.87
N LEU A 9 28.03 25.36 -21.78
CA LEU A 9 28.50 24.35 -20.82
C LEU A 9 28.29 24.81 -19.38
N ALA A 10 28.58 26.07 -19.05
CA ALA A 10 28.36 26.61 -17.71
C ALA A 10 26.87 26.58 -17.32
N ASN A 11 25.97 26.99 -18.21
CA ASN A 11 24.53 26.96 -17.94
C ASN A 11 24.00 25.52 -17.78
N PHE A 12 24.48 24.59 -18.60
CA PHE A 12 24.14 23.17 -18.47
C PHE A 12 24.61 22.60 -17.13
N MET A 13 25.83 22.90 -16.71
CA MET A 13 26.42 22.38 -15.47
C MET A 13 25.81 22.99 -14.20
N VAL A 14 25.39 24.26 -14.23
CA VAL A 14 24.89 24.98 -13.05
C VAL A 14 23.37 24.87 -12.90
N GLU A 15 22.60 24.92 -13.99
CA GLU A 15 21.15 24.92 -13.90
C GLU A 15 20.49 23.58 -14.22
N ILE A 16 21.02 22.86 -15.21
CA ILE A 16 20.34 21.67 -15.77
C ILE A 16 20.81 20.41 -15.05
N LEU A 17 22.13 20.22 -14.92
CA LEU A 17 22.72 19.03 -14.30
C LEU A 17 22.23 18.79 -12.86
N PRO A 18 22.14 19.80 -11.96
CA PRO A 18 21.66 19.57 -10.59
C PRO A 18 20.16 19.25 -10.53
N LYS A 19 19.35 19.82 -11.45
CA LYS A 19 17.92 19.49 -11.57
C LYS A 19 17.73 18.05 -12.04
N LEU A 20 18.49 17.61 -13.06
CA LEU A 20 18.47 16.23 -13.55
C LEU A 20 18.93 15.27 -12.45
N PHE A 21 20.01 15.58 -11.73
CA PHE A 21 20.47 14.79 -10.60
C PHE A 21 19.42 14.69 -9.48
N ARG A 22 18.76 15.80 -9.14
CA ARG A 22 17.69 15.80 -8.14
C ARG A 22 16.50 14.93 -8.59
N LEU A 23 16.10 15.01 -9.85
CA LEU A 23 15.01 14.21 -10.40
C LEU A 23 15.34 12.71 -10.43
N THR A 24 16.58 12.34 -10.81
CA THR A 24 17.01 10.94 -10.81
C THR A 24 17.07 10.37 -9.40
N VAL A 25 17.58 11.13 -8.43
CA VAL A 25 17.58 10.73 -7.01
C VAL A 25 16.14 10.54 -6.49
N LEU A 26 15.24 11.48 -6.78
CA LEU A 26 13.82 11.35 -6.39
C LEU A 26 13.16 10.12 -7.03
N ALA A 27 13.41 9.88 -8.32
CA ALA A 27 12.90 8.72 -9.02
C ALA A 27 13.42 7.41 -8.39
N ILE A 28 14.71 7.32 -8.07
CA ILE A 28 15.32 6.16 -7.40
C ILE A 28 14.70 5.93 -6.01
N VAL A 29 14.49 6.99 -5.22
CA VAL A 29 13.83 6.88 -3.91
C VAL A 29 12.39 6.39 -4.06
N ILE A 30 11.62 6.94 -5.00
CA ILE A 30 10.23 6.51 -5.24
C ILE A 30 10.19 5.05 -5.70
N LEU A 31 11.03 4.67 -6.66
CA LEU A 31 11.09 3.31 -7.20
C LEU A 31 11.55 2.31 -6.14
N SER A 32 12.55 2.64 -5.32
CA SER A 32 13.02 1.77 -4.24
C SER A 32 11.94 1.59 -3.16
N LYS A 33 11.25 2.66 -2.75
CA LYS A 33 10.08 2.56 -1.85
C LYS A 33 8.96 1.71 -2.46
N HIS A 34 8.66 1.92 -3.74
CA HIS A 34 7.62 1.19 -4.45
C HIS A 34 7.95 -0.31 -4.56
N CYS A 35 9.17 -0.64 -4.95
CA CYS A 35 9.67 -2.01 -5.03
C CYS A 35 9.68 -2.69 -3.65
N LYS A 36 10.18 -2.00 -2.61
CA LYS A 36 10.17 -2.50 -1.24
C LYS A 36 8.76 -2.79 -0.76
N HIS A 37 7.80 -1.89 -1.00
CA HIS A 37 6.42 -2.17 -0.62
C HIS A 37 5.83 -3.33 -1.43
N ILE A 38 6.03 -3.40 -2.74
CA ILE A 38 5.53 -4.55 -3.52
C ILE A 38 6.06 -5.85 -2.92
N SER A 39 7.37 -5.93 -2.71
CA SER A 39 8.02 -7.09 -2.10
C SER A 39 7.44 -7.44 -0.73
N LEU A 40 7.25 -6.43 0.12
CA LEU A 40 6.70 -6.63 1.47
C LEU A 40 5.23 -7.02 1.46
N SER A 41 4.42 -6.44 0.55
CA SER A 41 3.02 -6.81 0.37
C SER A 41 2.86 -8.24 -0.15
N TYR A 42 3.76 -8.66 -1.04
CA TYR A 42 3.84 -10.04 -1.50
C TYR A 42 4.22 -10.97 -0.35
N LYS A 43 5.24 -10.63 0.46
CA LYS A 43 5.66 -11.40 1.64
C LYS A 43 4.52 -11.51 2.67
N TYR A 44 3.75 -10.45 2.89
CA TYR A 44 2.59 -10.47 3.78
C TYR A 44 1.49 -11.41 3.24
N ARG A 45 1.17 -11.28 1.96
CA ARG A 45 0.18 -12.10 1.26
C ARG A 45 0.56 -13.58 1.25
N SER A 46 1.83 -13.91 1.04
CA SER A 46 2.31 -15.29 1.01
C SER A 46 2.17 -15.99 2.36
N ILE A 47 2.39 -15.27 3.48
CA ILE A 47 2.16 -15.81 4.83
C ILE A 47 0.68 -16.12 5.03
N ILE A 48 -0.20 -15.18 4.70
CA ILE A 48 -1.65 -15.38 4.84
C ILE A 48 -2.08 -16.59 4.01
N ASN A 49 -1.72 -16.64 2.73
CA ASN A 49 -2.11 -17.73 1.84
C ASN A 49 -1.57 -19.09 2.31
N LYS A 50 -0.42 -19.13 3.00
CA LYS A 50 0.10 -20.37 3.62
C LYS A 50 -0.67 -20.77 4.88
N LYS A 51 -1.28 -19.81 5.56
CA LYS A 51 -2.05 -19.98 6.81
C LYS A 51 -3.55 -20.12 6.58
N THR A 52 -4.01 -20.09 5.33
CA THR A 52 -5.41 -20.20 4.96
C THR A 52 -5.61 -21.29 3.92
N SER A 53 -6.70 -22.05 4.03
CA SER A 53 -7.23 -22.90 2.97
C SER A 53 -8.54 -22.29 2.43
N ASN A 54 -8.83 -22.53 1.15
CA ASN A 54 -10.17 -22.24 0.63
C ASN A 54 -11.16 -23.19 1.28
N PHE A 55 -12.28 -22.66 1.76
CA PHE A 55 -13.34 -23.44 2.38
C PHE A 55 -14.55 -23.45 1.45
N ALA A 56 -14.96 -24.63 1.02
CA ALA A 56 -16.18 -24.79 0.23
C ALA A 56 -17.37 -24.85 1.17
N ILE A 57 -18.27 -23.86 1.06
CA ILE A 57 -19.56 -23.86 1.75
C ILE A 57 -20.43 -24.91 1.06
N SER A 58 -20.30 -26.14 1.54
CA SER A 58 -21.22 -27.23 1.25
C SER A 58 -22.32 -27.24 2.32
N ASN A 59 -23.46 -27.88 2.03
CA ASN A 59 -24.57 -28.10 2.99
C ASN A 59 -24.19 -29.01 4.17
N HIS A 60 -22.94 -28.97 4.62
CA HIS A 60 -22.41 -29.74 5.73
C HIS A 60 -23.01 -29.22 7.05
N PRO A 61 -23.27 -30.10 8.04
CA PRO A 61 -23.76 -29.72 9.37
C PRO A 61 -22.71 -29.00 10.25
N ASN A 62 -21.77 -28.26 9.67
CA ASN A 62 -20.68 -27.61 10.39
C ASN A 62 -21.15 -26.35 11.16
N TYR A 63 -20.55 -26.17 12.34
CA TYR A 63 -20.85 -25.16 13.37
C TYR A 63 -20.71 -23.68 12.93
N TRP A 64 -20.36 -23.39 11.68
CA TRP A 64 -19.97 -22.07 11.19
C TRP A 64 -21.04 -21.56 10.23
N LYS A 65 -22.16 -21.10 10.79
CA LYS A 65 -23.28 -20.60 9.99
C LYS A 65 -23.08 -19.16 9.52
N GLU A 66 -22.28 -18.39 10.24
CA GLU A 66 -22.05 -16.97 10.00
C GLU A 66 -20.55 -16.62 10.07
N CYS A 67 -20.15 -15.60 9.32
CA CYS A 67 -18.85 -15.00 9.46
C CYS A 67 -18.84 -14.06 10.67
N SER A 68 -18.03 -14.35 11.70
CA SER A 68 -18.00 -13.54 12.93
C SER A 68 -17.43 -12.12 12.77
N VAL A 69 -17.01 -11.73 11.56
CA VAL A 69 -16.47 -10.40 11.26
C VAL A 69 -17.56 -9.47 10.72
N CYS A 70 -18.37 -9.95 9.77
CA CYS A 70 -19.50 -9.20 9.21
C CYS A 70 -20.86 -9.58 9.80
N LEU A 71 -20.91 -10.65 10.62
CA LEU A 71 -22.13 -11.21 11.21
C LEU A 71 -23.18 -11.61 10.16
N SER A 72 -22.73 -11.97 8.95
CA SER A 72 -23.60 -12.44 7.87
C SER A 72 -23.45 -13.94 7.69
N GLU A 73 -24.56 -14.60 7.35
CA GLU A 73 -24.55 -16.02 7.01
C GLU A 73 -23.69 -16.29 5.77
N PHE A 74 -23.18 -17.51 5.67
CA PHE A 74 -22.45 -17.97 4.49
C PHE A 74 -23.42 -18.46 3.42
N GLU A 75 -23.30 -17.91 2.21
CA GLU A 75 -24.15 -18.29 1.07
C GLU A 75 -23.40 -19.18 0.06
N PRO A 76 -24.11 -20.04 -0.71
CA PRO A 76 -23.51 -20.76 -1.81
C PRO A 76 -22.85 -19.81 -2.82
N GLY A 77 -21.56 -20.01 -3.07
CA GLY A 77 -20.77 -19.15 -3.96
C GLY A 77 -19.92 -18.12 -3.23
N ASP A 78 -20.09 -17.95 -1.92
CA ASP A 78 -19.19 -17.12 -1.12
C ASP A 78 -17.76 -17.68 -1.13
N GLU A 79 -16.80 -16.78 -1.27
CA GLU A 79 -15.39 -17.12 -1.04
C GLU A 79 -15.11 -17.13 0.47
N ALA A 80 -15.08 -18.32 1.06
CA ALA A 80 -14.68 -18.52 2.45
C ALA A 80 -13.25 -19.06 2.58
N MET A 81 -12.58 -18.68 3.66
CA MET A 81 -11.26 -19.16 4.04
C MET A 81 -11.27 -19.69 5.46
N GLU A 82 -10.59 -20.82 5.65
CA GLU A 82 -10.33 -21.43 6.95
C GLU A 82 -8.89 -21.17 7.36
N LEU A 83 -8.66 -20.76 8.61
CA LEU A 83 -7.32 -20.66 9.18
C LEU A 83 -6.81 -22.03 9.61
N VAL A 84 -5.73 -22.51 8.99
CA VAL A 84 -5.23 -23.88 9.15
C VAL A 84 -4.81 -24.24 10.58
N ASP A 85 -4.38 -23.25 11.37
CA ASP A 85 -3.88 -23.51 12.74
C ASP A 85 -5.03 -23.69 13.76
N CYS A 86 -6.21 -23.13 13.49
CA CYS A 86 -7.31 -23.10 14.46
C CYS A 86 -8.66 -23.53 13.89
N GLY A 87 -8.76 -23.83 12.60
CA GLY A 87 -10.00 -24.27 11.92
C GLY A 87 -11.08 -23.20 11.80
N HIS A 88 -10.77 -21.92 12.07
CA HIS A 88 -11.79 -20.87 12.06
C HIS A 88 -12.06 -20.34 10.65
N VAL A 89 -13.35 -20.25 10.28
CA VAL A 89 -13.82 -19.89 8.93
C VAL A 89 -14.37 -18.46 8.87
N PHE A 90 -14.02 -17.73 7.81
CA PHE A 90 -14.45 -16.35 7.55
C PHE A 90 -14.62 -16.12 6.04
N HIS A 91 -15.37 -15.10 5.63
CA HIS A 91 -15.27 -14.63 4.24
C HIS A 91 -13.83 -14.20 3.95
N ARG A 92 -13.32 -14.52 2.77
CA ARG A 92 -11.99 -14.13 2.30
C ARG A 92 -11.77 -12.64 2.48
N SER A 93 -12.73 -11.83 2.03
CA SER A 93 -12.64 -10.37 2.09
C SER A 93 -12.62 -9.86 3.54
N CYS A 94 -13.41 -10.46 4.44
CA CYS A 94 -13.44 -10.15 5.86
C CYS A 94 -12.10 -10.47 6.54
N LEU A 95 -11.58 -11.68 6.32
CA LEU A 95 -10.31 -12.09 6.90
C LEU A 95 -9.14 -11.26 6.36
N GLU A 96 -9.07 -11.02 5.05
CA GLU A 96 -8.02 -10.19 4.45
C GLU A 96 -8.05 -8.75 4.98
N LYS A 97 -9.24 -8.15 5.15
CA LYS A 97 -9.38 -6.82 5.74
C LYS A 97 -8.94 -6.83 7.21
N TRP A 98 -9.39 -7.81 7.99
CA TRP A 98 -9.03 -7.95 9.40
C TRP A 98 -7.52 -8.02 9.59
N LEU A 99 -6.86 -8.91 8.86
CA LEU A 99 -5.41 -9.11 8.92
C LEU A 99 -4.65 -7.89 8.40
N ARG A 100 -5.20 -7.11 7.47
CA ARG A 100 -4.51 -5.94 6.90
C ARG A 100 -4.67 -4.67 7.73
N TRP A 101 -5.80 -4.49 8.42
CA TRP A 101 -6.20 -3.21 8.98
C TRP A 101 -6.44 -3.21 10.49
N HIS A 102 -6.78 -4.35 11.06
CA HIS A 102 -7.17 -4.43 12.47
C HIS A 102 -6.11 -5.16 13.28
N ARG A 103 -6.02 -6.49 13.14
CA ARG A 103 -5.11 -7.34 13.90
C ARG A 103 -4.64 -8.50 13.04
N ALA A 104 -3.38 -8.87 13.15
CA ALA A 104 -2.79 -10.02 12.47
C ALA A 104 -3.07 -11.36 13.18
N THR A 105 -4.26 -11.49 13.78
CA THR A 105 -4.70 -12.61 14.59
C THR A 105 -6.04 -13.15 14.09
N CYS A 106 -6.37 -14.39 14.44
CA CYS A 106 -7.72 -14.92 14.25
C CYS A 106 -8.75 -14.03 14.98
N PRO A 107 -9.83 -13.57 14.31
CA PRO A 107 -10.88 -12.76 14.93
C PRO A 107 -11.57 -13.43 16.13
N LEU A 108 -11.60 -14.76 16.16
CA LEU A 108 -12.34 -15.54 17.18
C LEU A 108 -11.43 -15.99 18.33
N CYS A 109 -10.37 -16.74 18.05
CA CYS A 109 -9.50 -17.28 19.10
C CYS A 109 -8.28 -16.41 19.43
N ARG A 110 -8.04 -15.33 18.68
CA ARG A 110 -6.88 -14.42 18.83
C ARG A 110 -5.51 -15.09 18.61
N GLY A 111 -5.48 -16.31 18.08
CA GLY A 111 -4.24 -16.97 17.64
C GLY A 111 -3.51 -16.13 16.57
N VAL A 112 -2.18 -16.09 16.65
CA VAL A 112 -1.34 -15.28 15.73
C VAL A 112 -1.34 -15.91 14.34
N VAL A 113 -1.69 -15.12 13.32
CA VAL A 113 -1.70 -15.54 11.91
C VAL A 113 -0.46 -15.03 11.19
N VAL A 114 -0.10 -13.77 11.40
CA VAL A 114 1.13 -13.17 10.84
C VAL A 114 2.04 -12.70 11.99
N PRO A 115 3.34 -13.04 12.00
CA PRO A 115 4.24 -12.62 13.07
C PRO A 115 4.38 -11.09 13.19
N ASP A 116 4.42 -10.59 14.42
CA ASP A 116 4.46 -9.14 14.73
C ASP A 116 5.61 -8.38 14.06
N VAL A 117 6.76 -9.03 13.88
CA VAL A 117 7.90 -8.43 13.15
C VAL A 117 7.53 -8.07 11.71
N VAL A 118 6.80 -8.96 11.02
CA VAL A 118 6.35 -8.75 9.63
C VAL A 118 5.21 -7.72 9.59
N VAL A 119 4.28 -7.80 10.54
CA VAL A 119 3.15 -6.87 10.67
C VAL A 119 3.63 -5.45 10.85
N ARG A 120 4.58 -5.23 11.78
CA ARG A 120 5.20 -3.91 12.01
C ARG A 120 5.92 -3.38 10.78
N GLU A 121 6.66 -4.25 10.08
CA GLU A 121 7.32 -3.87 8.83
C GLU A 121 6.29 -3.41 7.78
N TYR A 122 5.21 -4.18 7.61
CA TYR A 122 4.14 -3.91 6.65
C TYR A 122 3.41 -2.61 6.94
N HIS A 123 2.98 -2.38 8.19
CA HIS A 123 2.30 -1.14 8.57
C HIS A 123 3.20 0.09 8.43
N ARG A 124 4.50 -0.01 8.79
CA ARG A 124 5.45 1.09 8.58
C ARG A 124 5.55 1.46 7.10
N ALA A 125 5.79 0.48 6.24
CA ALA A 125 5.89 0.71 4.79
C ALA A 125 4.59 1.27 4.19
N ARG A 126 3.44 0.92 4.77
CA ARG A 126 2.14 1.45 4.35
C ARG A 126 1.97 2.92 4.75
N MET A 127 2.28 3.27 6.00
CA MET A 127 2.22 4.65 6.50
C MET A 127 3.17 5.57 5.75
N ASP A 128 4.38 5.10 5.44
CA ASP A 128 5.35 5.85 4.62
C ASP A 128 4.76 6.26 3.27
N ARG A 129 3.92 5.40 2.66
CA ARG A 129 3.28 5.71 1.37
C ARG A 129 2.11 6.67 1.46
N GLU A 130 1.34 6.60 2.55
CA GLU A 130 0.25 7.53 2.80
C GLU A 130 0.81 8.95 3.07
N SER A 131 1.87 9.04 3.88
CA SER A 131 2.61 10.29 4.10
C SER A 131 3.21 10.85 2.80
N ASP A 132 3.83 10.00 1.97
CA ASP A 132 4.38 10.44 0.67
C ASP A 132 3.28 10.96 -0.28
N GLY A 133 2.09 10.33 -0.27
CA GLY A 133 0.94 10.78 -1.07
C GLY A 133 0.47 12.17 -0.63
N ILE A 134 0.26 12.35 0.67
CA ILE A 134 -0.14 13.64 1.26
C ILE A 134 0.91 14.73 0.98
N GLN A 135 2.20 14.42 1.16
CA GLN A 135 3.29 15.37 0.88
C GLN A 135 3.38 15.76 -0.60
N LYS A 136 3.12 14.83 -1.53
CA LYS A 136 3.08 15.14 -2.98
C LYS A 136 1.92 16.05 -3.34
N GLU A 137 0.72 15.79 -2.81
CA GLU A 137 -0.44 16.66 -3.01
C GLU A 137 -0.18 18.07 -2.47
N LEU A 138 0.37 18.17 -1.26
CA LEU A 138 0.76 19.46 -0.66
C LEU A 138 1.87 20.17 -1.46
N ALA A 139 2.85 19.43 -1.97
CA ALA A 139 3.93 20.00 -2.79
C ALA A 139 3.40 20.55 -4.12
N ILE A 140 2.42 19.89 -4.75
CA ILE A 140 1.77 20.38 -5.98
C ILE A 140 0.98 21.66 -5.70
N ILE A 141 0.22 21.69 -4.60
CA ILE A 141 -0.53 22.89 -4.18
C ILE A 141 0.43 24.05 -3.91
N LEU A 142 1.50 23.82 -3.14
CA LEU A 142 2.51 24.84 -2.86
C LEU A 142 3.24 25.31 -4.11
N PHE A 143 3.56 24.41 -5.04
CA PHE A 143 4.20 24.76 -6.31
C PHE A 143 3.28 25.64 -7.18
N ASN A 144 1.99 25.32 -7.26
CA ASN A 144 1.00 26.14 -7.99
C ASN A 144 0.80 27.52 -7.36
N VAL A 145 0.86 27.62 -6.02
CA VAL A 145 0.77 28.90 -5.30
C VAL A 145 2.04 29.75 -5.48
N LEU A 146 3.22 29.13 -5.43
CA LEU A 146 4.52 29.81 -5.54
C LEU A 146 4.88 30.22 -6.96
N HIS A 147 4.46 29.45 -7.98
CA HIS A 147 4.69 29.80 -9.38
C HIS A 147 3.70 30.82 -9.94
N GLY A 148 2.85 31.40 -9.08
CA GLY A 148 1.97 32.49 -9.46
C GLY A 148 0.92 32.01 -10.45
N GLY A 149 -0.26 31.69 -9.93
CA GLY A 149 -1.48 31.81 -10.71
C GLY A 149 -1.60 33.24 -11.25
N ASN A 150 -0.99 33.51 -12.40
CA ASN A 150 -1.28 34.66 -13.22
C ASN A 150 -2.50 34.31 -14.08
N CYS A 151 -3.58 33.86 -13.43
CA CYS A 151 -4.89 33.90 -14.04
C CYS A 151 -5.41 35.32 -13.88
N ARG A 152 -4.91 36.22 -14.75
CA ARG A 152 -5.65 37.42 -15.10
C ARG A 152 -6.88 36.99 -15.90
N HIS A 153 -7.95 36.60 -15.20
CA HIS A 153 -9.29 36.76 -15.74
C HIS A 153 -9.91 37.94 -15.02
N GLY A 154 -9.79 39.10 -15.65
CA GLY A 154 -10.66 40.23 -15.37
C GLY A 154 -12.04 39.96 -15.94
N PHE A 155 -13.03 40.45 -15.20
CA PHE A 155 -14.34 40.91 -15.64
C PHE A 155 -15.33 39.93 -16.30
N PHE A 156 -16.48 39.86 -15.59
CA PHE A 156 -17.81 39.29 -15.88
C PHE A 156 -18.00 37.79 -15.69
#